data_AF-A0A7S3X1Y3-F1
#
_entry.id   AF-A0A7S3X1Y3-F1
#
_cell.length_a   1.000
_cell.length_b   1.000
_cell.length_c   1.000
_cell.angle_alpha   90.00
_cell.angle_beta   90.00
_cell.angle_gamma   90.00
#
_symmetry.space_group_name_H-M   'P 1'
#
loop_
_entity.id
_entity.type
_entity.pdbx_description
1 polymer ?
#
loop_
_entity_poly.entity_id
_entity_poly.type
_entity_poly.pdbx_seq_one_letter_code
_entity_poly.pdbx_strand_id
1 'polypeptide(L)'
;RHLLLQARQAQPKKADFFTEDAVHQGKLPDHSAVPDKKSCHPTCSWSCGQSECTNKCRPICKPPKCVTACQKPLVSACKQVCQDPQCAVVCPKQCSTGECPECKTVCNPPNCHLDC
;
A
#
# COMPACT_ATOMS: atom_id res chain seq x y z
N ARG A 1 67.35 -43.87 16.13
CA ARG A 1 68.52 -43.21 15.50
C ARG A 1 68.03 -41.87 14.94
N HIS A 2 68.40 -40.78 15.62
CA HIS A 2 68.00 -39.41 15.33
C HIS A 2 68.59 -38.91 14.00
N LEU A 3 67.82 -38.16 13.23
CA LEU A 3 68.33 -37.29 12.15
C LEU A 3 67.75 -35.89 12.35
N LEU A 4 68.68 -34.93 12.36
CA LEU A 4 68.60 -33.59 12.95
C LEU A 4 67.92 -32.58 12.01
N LEU A 5 67.10 -31.68 12.57
CA LEU A 5 66.68 -30.44 11.92
C LEU A 5 67.92 -29.55 11.69
N GLN A 6 68.22 -29.21 10.43
CA GLN A 6 69.20 -28.16 10.12
C GLN A 6 68.47 -26.81 10.03
N ALA A 7 68.72 -25.94 11.02
CA ALA A 7 68.29 -24.55 10.99
C ALA A 7 69.10 -23.78 9.94
N ARG A 8 68.43 -23.12 8.99
CA ARG A 8 69.06 -22.18 8.05
C ARG A 8 69.55 -20.96 8.82
N GLN A 9 70.88 -20.79 8.91
CA GLN A 9 71.47 -19.57 9.44
C GLN A 9 71.23 -18.41 8.45
N ALA A 10 70.36 -17.46 8.82
CA ALA A 10 70.26 -16.20 8.12
C ALA A 10 71.38 -15.28 8.62
N GLN A 11 72.37 -14.98 7.78
CA GLN A 11 73.38 -13.97 8.11
C GLN A 11 72.74 -12.57 8.17
N PRO A 12 73.21 -11.67 9.07
CA PRO A 12 72.76 -10.29 9.09
C PRO A 12 73.10 -9.60 7.76
N LYS A 13 72.14 -8.86 7.21
CA LYS A 13 72.34 -8.10 5.97
C LYS A 13 73.38 -6.99 6.19
N LYS A 14 74.07 -6.59 5.11
CA LYS A 14 75.04 -5.49 5.16
C LYS A 14 74.34 -4.18 5.53
N ALA A 15 75.05 -3.26 6.19
CA ALA A 15 74.48 -2.00 6.67
C ALA A 15 73.80 -1.18 5.57
N ASP A 16 74.33 -1.24 4.34
CA ASP A 16 73.82 -0.49 3.19
C ASP A 16 72.62 -1.13 2.50
N PHE A 17 72.14 -2.28 2.99
CA PHE A 17 71.00 -3.02 2.40
C PHE A 17 69.74 -2.15 2.30
N PHE A 18 69.50 -1.27 3.28
CA PHE A 18 68.32 -0.39 3.28
C PHE A 18 68.54 0.92 2.53
N THR A 19 69.78 1.28 2.21
CA THR A 19 70.11 2.53 1.52
C THR A 19 69.93 2.39 0.01
N GLU A 20 70.21 1.20 -0.53
CA GLU A 20 70.05 0.92 -1.97
C GLU A 20 68.59 1.06 -2.42
N ASP A 21 67.65 0.57 -1.61
CA ASP A 21 66.22 0.68 -1.88
C ASP A 21 65.73 2.14 -1.79
N ALA A 22 66.21 2.89 -0.79
CA ALA A 22 65.85 4.30 -0.63
C ALA A 22 66.34 5.16 -1.81
N VAL A 23 67.54 4.87 -2.34
CA VAL A 23 68.09 5.54 -3.52
C VAL A 23 67.31 5.18 -4.79
N HIS A 24 66.86 3.93 -4.93
CA HIS A 24 66.02 3.52 -6.07
C HIS A 24 64.62 4.15 -6.01
N GLN A 25 64.03 4.26 -4.81
CA GLN A 25 62.74 4.92 -4.63
C GLN A 25 62.80 6.43 -4.93
N GLY A 26 63.93 7.09 -4.63
CA GLY A 26 64.15 8.50 -5.00
C GLY A 26 64.36 8.76 -6.50
N LYS A 27 64.51 7.70 -7.31
CA LYS A 27 64.65 7.78 -8.78
C LYS A 27 63.38 7.39 -9.53
N LEU A 28 62.28 7.05 -8.84
CA LEU A 28 61.02 6.81 -9.52
C LEU A 28 60.46 8.13 -10.09
N PRO A 29 59.90 8.12 -11.31
CA PRO A 29 59.28 9.30 -11.88
C PRO A 29 58.14 9.78 -10.99
N ASP A 30 58.05 11.09 -10.75
CA ASP A 30 56.95 11.67 -9.97
C ASP A 30 55.62 11.56 -10.74
N HIS A 31 54.73 10.71 -10.26
CA HIS A 31 53.41 10.49 -10.87
C HIS A 31 52.41 11.62 -10.54
N SER A 32 52.82 12.64 -9.78
CA SER A 32 51.96 13.73 -9.33
C SER A 32 51.61 14.75 -10.43
N ALA A 33 52.22 14.62 -11.61
CA ALA A 33 52.00 15.49 -12.77
C ALA A 33 51.30 14.76 -13.94
N VAL A 34 50.45 13.76 -13.68
CA VAL A 34 49.59 13.19 -14.72
C VAL A 34 48.43 14.16 -14.95
N PRO A 35 48.26 14.76 -16.14
CA PRO A 35 47.11 15.61 -16.42
C PRO A 35 45.83 14.78 -16.24
N ASP A 36 44.87 15.35 -15.51
CA ASP A 36 43.57 14.82 -15.08
C ASP A 36 42.58 14.52 -16.24
N LYS A 37 43.11 14.05 -17.37
CA LYS A 37 42.38 13.83 -18.61
C LYS A 37 42.82 12.53 -19.24
N LYS A 38 42.40 11.44 -18.60
CA LYS A 38 41.70 10.30 -19.21
C LYS A 38 41.69 9.17 -18.19
N SER A 39 40.50 8.84 -17.69
CA SER A 39 40.24 7.61 -16.94
C SER A 39 40.75 6.43 -17.77
N CYS A 40 41.90 5.85 -17.40
CA CYS A 40 42.48 4.67 -18.07
C CYS A 40 41.66 3.39 -17.84
N HIS A 41 40.61 3.47 -17.02
CA HIS A 41 39.72 2.35 -16.74
C HIS A 41 38.38 2.53 -17.46
N PRO A 42 37.90 1.51 -18.21
CA PRO A 42 36.59 1.57 -18.84
C PRO A 42 35.51 1.65 -17.75
N THR A 43 34.66 2.66 -17.83
CA THR A 43 33.53 2.83 -16.93
C THR A 43 32.33 2.08 -17.51
N CYS A 44 31.90 0.99 -16.86
CA CYS A 44 30.69 0.29 -17.26
C CYS A 44 29.48 1.19 -16.99
N SER A 45 28.74 1.54 -18.04
CA SER A 45 27.44 2.18 -17.92
C SER A 45 26.37 1.20 -18.39
N TRP A 46 25.34 1.04 -17.58
CA TRP A 46 24.14 0.31 -17.96
C TRP A 46 23.03 1.33 -18.21
N SER A 47 22.30 1.14 -19.30
CA SER A 47 21.11 1.91 -19.60
C SER A 47 19.94 0.93 -19.59
N CYS A 48 18.92 1.18 -18.77
CA CYS A 48 17.69 0.41 -18.86
C CYS A 48 17.06 0.65 -20.22
N GLY A 49 16.85 -0.42 -21.00
CA GLY A 49 16.06 -0.34 -22.21
C GLY A 49 14.64 0.11 -21.88
N GLN A 50 14.11 1.08 -22.62
CA GLN A 50 12.69 1.41 -22.56
C GLN A 50 11.93 0.24 -23.17
N SER A 51 11.43 -0.66 -22.32
CA SER A 51 10.50 -1.70 -22.75
C SER A 51 9.14 -1.05 -22.93
N GLU A 52 8.86 -0.53 -24.13
CA GLU A 52 7.47 -0.37 -24.52
C GLU A 52 6.88 -1.76 -24.67
N CYS A 53 5.99 -2.14 -23.76
CA CYS A 53 5.25 -3.38 -23.87
C CYS A 53 4.46 -3.35 -25.19
N THR A 54 4.89 -4.15 -26.17
CA THR A 54 4.22 -4.29 -27.48
C THR A 54 2.75 -4.72 -27.32
N ASN A 55 2.43 -5.40 -26.21
CA ASN A 55 1.12 -5.97 -25.98
C ASN A 55 0.26 -5.05 -25.11
N LYS A 56 -0.63 -4.29 -25.77
CA LYS A 56 -1.79 -3.69 -25.12
C LYS A 56 -2.82 -4.79 -24.83
N CYS A 57 -2.73 -5.42 -23.66
CA CYS A 57 -3.72 -6.39 -23.23
C CYS A 57 -5.10 -5.71 -23.14
N ARG A 58 -6.07 -6.20 -23.91
CA ARG A 58 -7.47 -5.80 -23.76
C ARG A 58 -8.09 -6.62 -22.63
N PRO A 59 -8.83 -6.01 -21.70
CA PRO A 59 -9.52 -6.78 -20.66
C PRO A 59 -10.55 -7.71 -21.31
N ILE A 60 -10.56 -8.98 -20.88
CA ILE A 60 -11.62 -9.91 -21.26
C ILE A 60 -12.80 -9.68 -20.30
N CYS A 61 -13.90 -9.15 -20.83
CA CYS A 61 -15.11 -8.94 -20.06
C CYS A 61 -15.73 -10.28 -19.63
N LYS A 62 -16.18 -10.37 -18.38
CA LYS A 62 -17.03 -11.49 -17.94
C LYS A 62 -18.37 -11.42 -18.67
N PRO A 63 -19.02 -12.57 -18.92
CA PRO A 63 -20.38 -12.58 -19.45
C PRO A 63 -21.32 -11.72 -18.59
N PRO A 64 -22.26 -10.99 -19.20
CA PRO A 64 -23.23 -10.20 -18.46
C PRO A 64 -24.08 -11.12 -17.59
N LYS A 65 -24.34 -10.69 -16.34
CA LYS A 65 -25.31 -11.36 -15.50
C LYS A 65 -26.70 -10.84 -15.84
N CYS A 66 -27.61 -11.72 -16.25
CA CYS A 66 -29.01 -11.37 -16.40
C CYS A 66 -29.58 -11.02 -15.02
N VAL A 67 -30.17 -9.83 -14.88
CA VAL A 67 -30.96 -9.45 -13.71
C VAL A 67 -32.38 -9.18 -14.16
N THR A 68 -33.34 -9.86 -13.55
CA THR A 68 -34.76 -9.59 -13.76
C THR A 68 -35.14 -8.48 -12.79
N ALA A 69 -34.92 -7.23 -13.21
CA ALA A 69 -35.47 -6.09 -12.48
C ALA A 69 -36.94 -5.93 -12.92
N CYS A 70 -37.88 -5.96 -11.96
CA CYS A 70 -39.26 -5.58 -12.24
C CYS A 70 -39.26 -4.14 -12.81
N GLN A 71 -40.10 -3.89 -13.82
CA GLN A 71 -40.32 -2.52 -14.27
C GLN A 71 -40.76 -1.67 -13.08
N LYS A 72 -40.28 -0.42 -13.02
CA LYS A 72 -40.72 0.51 -11.97
C LYS A 72 -42.24 0.60 -12.05
N PRO A 73 -42.97 0.35 -10.95
CA PRO A 73 -44.42 0.42 -10.98
C PRO A 73 -44.85 1.82 -11.43
N LEU A 74 -45.80 1.88 -12.36
CA LEU A 74 -46.40 3.12 -12.78
C LEU A 74 -47.25 3.64 -11.61
N VAL A 75 -46.73 4.61 -10.86
CA VAL A 75 -47.43 5.19 -9.69
C VAL A 75 -48.80 5.76 -10.06
N SER A 76 -49.00 6.15 -11.33
CA SER A 76 -50.28 6.60 -11.87
C SER A 76 -51.34 5.49 -12.00
N ALA A 77 -50.92 4.22 -12.05
CA ALA A 77 -51.81 3.07 -12.13
C ALA A 77 -52.13 2.47 -10.75
N CYS A 78 -51.44 2.92 -9.69
CA CYS A 78 -51.62 2.42 -8.35
C CYS A 78 -52.57 3.29 -7.53
N LYS A 79 -53.33 2.68 -6.63
CA LYS A 79 -54.15 3.43 -5.65
C LYS A 79 -53.48 3.39 -4.29
N GLN A 80 -53.40 4.55 -3.63
CA GLN A 80 -53.00 4.60 -2.22
C GLN A 80 -54.18 4.13 -1.37
N VAL A 81 -54.01 3.00 -0.69
CA VAL A 81 -54.99 2.43 0.23
C VAL A 81 -54.45 2.56 1.65
N CYS A 82 -55.19 3.28 2.49
CA CYS A 82 -54.85 3.45 3.90
C CYS A 82 -55.86 2.71 4.76
N GLN A 83 -55.37 1.95 5.74
CA GLN A 83 -56.19 1.31 6.76
C GLN A 83 -56.53 2.31 7.87
N ASP A 84 -57.64 2.06 8.57
CA ASP A 84 -58.06 2.89 9.71
C ASP A 84 -56.98 2.90 10.81
N PRO A 85 -56.67 4.08 11.38
CA PRO A 85 -55.68 4.20 12.42
C PRO A 85 -56.12 3.51 13.71
N GLN A 86 -55.19 2.83 14.37
CA GLN A 86 -55.44 2.23 15.68
C GLN A 86 -55.44 3.34 16.75
N CYS A 87 -56.59 3.58 17.37
CA CYS A 87 -56.75 4.58 18.42
C CYS A 87 -56.98 3.91 19.78
N ALA A 88 -56.37 4.48 20.82
CA ALA A 88 -56.58 4.07 22.21
C ALA A 88 -56.98 5.27 23.07
N VAL A 89 -57.93 5.05 23.98
CA VAL A 89 -58.32 6.05 24.98
C VAL A 89 -57.40 5.90 26.19
N VAL A 90 -56.62 6.94 26.47
CA VAL A 90 -55.70 6.98 27.61
C VAL A 90 -56.27 7.90 28.67
N CYS A 91 -56.65 7.31 29.80
CA CYS A 91 -57.13 8.03 30.97
C CYS A 91 -56.02 8.13 32.04
N PRO A 92 -55.83 9.29 32.69
CA PRO A 92 -54.92 9.42 33.81
C PRO A 92 -55.39 8.61 35.03
N LYS A 93 -54.45 8.13 35.84
CA LYS A 93 -54.71 7.16 36.93
C LYS A 93 -55.36 7.76 38.19
N GLN A 94 -55.42 9.07 38.33
CA GLN A 94 -55.74 9.72 39.61
C GLN A 94 -56.89 10.71 39.44
N CYS A 95 -58.06 10.32 39.94
CA CYS A 95 -59.19 11.20 40.21
C CYS A 95 -59.38 11.27 41.73
N SER A 96 -58.45 11.92 42.42
CA SER A 96 -58.46 11.98 43.89
C SER A 96 -59.37 13.08 44.44
N THR A 97 -59.78 14.03 43.60
CA THR A 97 -60.67 15.15 43.93
C THR A 97 -61.66 15.25 42.78
N GLY A 98 -62.94 15.57 43.05
CA GLY A 98 -64.12 15.38 42.18
C GLY A 98 -64.10 15.91 40.74
N GLU A 99 -63.01 16.50 40.25
CA GLU A 99 -62.78 16.87 38.85
C GLU A 99 -61.71 15.95 38.23
N CYS A 100 -62.15 14.91 37.52
CA CYS A 100 -61.26 14.07 36.71
C CYS A 100 -60.82 14.83 35.45
N PRO A 101 -59.53 14.76 35.05
CA PRO A 101 -59.12 15.21 33.73
C PRO A 101 -59.79 14.37 32.63
N GLU A 102 -60.12 14.99 31.49
CA GLU A 102 -60.69 14.27 30.35
C GLU A 102 -59.71 13.24 29.78
N CYS A 103 -60.21 12.05 29.47
CA CYS A 103 -59.43 11.03 28.79
C CYS A 103 -59.05 11.51 27.39
N LYS A 104 -57.80 11.24 26.97
CA LYS A 104 -57.33 11.63 25.65
C LYS A 104 -57.34 10.44 24.71
N THR A 105 -57.94 10.61 23.54
CA THR A 105 -57.84 9.62 22.46
C THR A 105 -56.54 9.86 21.72
N VAL A 106 -55.66 8.85 21.70
CA VAL A 106 -54.39 8.88 20.98
C VAL A 106 -54.47 7.88 19.84
N CYS A 107 -54.24 8.34 18.61
CA CYS A 107 -54.26 7.51 17.41
C CYS A 107 -52.85 7.36 16.84
N ASN A 108 -52.51 6.16 16.42
CA ASN A 108 -51.29 5.90 15.65
C ASN A 108 -51.46 6.35 14.19
N PRO A 109 -50.36 6.62 13.46
CA PRO A 109 -50.43 6.87 12.02
C PRO A 109 -51.10 5.70 11.27
N PRO A 110 -51.91 5.98 10.24
CA PRO A 110 -52.57 4.95 9.45
C PRO A 110 -51.55 4.15 8.64
N ASN A 111 -51.78 2.84 8.49
CA ASN A 111 -50.95 2.00 7.63
C ASN A 111 -51.40 2.16 6.18
N CYS A 112 -50.61 2.88 5.39
CA CYS A 112 -50.86 3.11 3.97
C CYS A 112 -49.92 2.26 3.11
N HIS A 113 -50.48 1.60 2.10
CA HIS A 113 -49.73 0.91 1.07
C HIS A 113 -50.23 1.32 -0.31
N LEU A 114 -49.38 1.14 -1.32
CA LEU A 114 -49.75 1.30 -2.71
C LEU A 114 -50.24 -0.05 -3.21
N ASP A 115 -51.48 -0.08 -3.69
CA ASP A 115 -52.06 -1.21 -4.40
C ASP A 115 -51.78 -1.02 -5.89
N CYS A 116 -50.82 -1.79 -6.39
CA CYS A 116 -50.31 -1.89 -7.76
C CYS A 116 -50.36 -3.37 -8.16
#